data_AF-A0A4Q3I8M7-F1
#
_entry.id   AF-A0A4Q3I8M7-F1
#
_cell.length_a   1.000
_cell.length_b   1.000
_cell.length_c   1.000
_cell.angle_alpha   90.00
_cell.angle_beta   90.00
_cell.angle_gamma   90.00
#
_symmetry.space_group_name_H-M   'P 1'
#
loop_
_entity.id
_entity.type
_entity.pdbx_description
1 polymer ?
#
loop_
_entity_poly.entity_id
_entity_poly.type
_entity_poly.pdbx_seq_one_letter_code
_entity_poly.pdbx_strand_id
1 'polypeptide(L)'
;MTNRLKEMGETASWRLLVAAAIEGATRSGYALKRQPGRGLSNTWEVTKDGEAKIASVRTTRDRYIAFPPLEGGKRWKTLDGADLVLVSAVDDPANPQNVDVYLFPADVVRQRFDASYAARIEHGHTVRDNFGMWIMLDVGDDQIASQVGSGLAVDYPAIARFSIDELEGAAVAPASVTEAAALEPEDTDGASPAFTTVAEVLASSRSEIARLTGMPLEAIKLDLKIEA
;
A
#
# COMPACT_ATOMS: atom_id res chain seq x y z
N MET A 1 -21.69 -3.99 -16.01
CA MET A 1 -20.62 -4.88 -15.48
C MET A 1 -20.36 -4.44 -14.05
N THR A 2 -20.33 -5.38 -13.11
CA THR A 2 -20.11 -5.07 -11.70
C THR A 2 -18.60 -4.93 -11.43
N ASN A 3 -18.23 -3.98 -10.58
CA ASN A 3 -16.83 -3.78 -10.19
C ASN A 3 -16.39 -4.95 -9.30
N ARG A 4 -15.70 -5.93 -9.88
CA ARG A 4 -15.26 -7.17 -9.22
C ARG A 4 -14.46 -6.91 -7.95
N LEU A 5 -13.58 -5.92 -7.96
CA LEU A 5 -12.79 -5.56 -6.78
C LEU A 5 -13.67 -5.09 -5.60
N LYS A 6 -14.85 -4.52 -5.86
CA LYS A 6 -15.82 -4.19 -4.78
C LYS A 6 -16.48 -5.45 -4.22
N GLU A 7 -16.80 -6.43 -5.07
CA GLU A 7 -17.44 -7.68 -4.65
C GLU A 7 -16.52 -8.54 -3.77
N MET A 8 -15.21 -8.53 -4.04
CA MET A 8 -14.20 -9.25 -3.24
C MET A 8 -14.03 -8.70 -1.81
N GLY A 9 -14.45 -7.45 -1.57
CA GLY A 9 -14.23 -6.73 -0.31
C GLY A 9 -12.86 -6.04 -0.21
N GLU A 10 -12.74 -5.11 0.73
CA GLU A 10 -11.60 -4.21 0.85
C GLU A 10 -10.27 -4.94 1.09
N THR A 11 -10.26 -5.89 2.02
CA THR A 11 -9.03 -6.62 2.37
C THR A 11 -8.53 -7.50 1.23
N ALA A 12 -9.43 -8.20 0.54
CA ALA A 12 -9.05 -9.09 -0.56
C ALA A 12 -8.58 -8.29 -1.77
N SER A 13 -9.30 -7.22 -2.14
CA SER A 13 -8.89 -6.33 -3.23
C SER A 13 -7.56 -5.63 -2.93
N TRP A 14 -7.33 -5.19 -1.69
CA TRP A 14 -6.04 -4.64 -1.28
C TRP A 14 -4.91 -5.66 -1.40
N ARG A 15 -5.09 -6.89 -0.90
CA ARG A 15 -4.09 -7.98 -1.01
C ARG A 15 -3.76 -8.28 -2.47
N LEU A 16 -4.78 -8.36 -3.32
CA LEU A 16 -4.62 -8.60 -4.76
C LEU A 16 -3.78 -7.50 -5.42
N LEU A 17 -4.06 -6.23 -5.12
CA LEU A 17 -3.28 -5.10 -5.64
C LEU A 17 -1.84 -5.10 -5.12
N VAL A 18 -1.61 -5.45 -3.86
CA VAL A 18 -0.24 -5.59 -3.32
C VAL A 18 0.50 -6.74 -3.99
N ALA A 19 -0.16 -7.88 -4.19
CA ALA A 19 0.42 -9.02 -4.90
C ALA A 19 0.81 -8.65 -6.33
N ALA A 20 -0.06 -7.93 -7.05
CA ALA A 20 0.25 -7.42 -8.40
C ALA A 20 1.50 -6.53 -8.39
N ALA A 21 1.63 -5.62 -7.43
CA ALA A 21 2.81 -4.77 -7.31
C ALA A 21 4.09 -5.60 -7.12
N ILE A 22 4.09 -6.54 -6.19
CA ILE A 22 5.24 -7.42 -5.90
C ILE A 22 5.60 -8.26 -7.13
N GLU A 23 4.62 -8.87 -7.78
CA GLU A 23 4.82 -9.69 -8.97
C GLU A 23 5.36 -8.85 -10.14
N GLY A 24 4.81 -7.66 -10.38
CA GLY A 24 5.30 -6.75 -11.41
C GLY A 24 6.74 -6.32 -11.20
N ALA A 25 7.12 -6.01 -9.96
CA ALA A 25 8.51 -5.72 -9.61
C ALA A 25 9.41 -6.95 -9.76
N THR A 26 8.93 -8.13 -9.38
CA THR A 26 9.67 -9.40 -9.51
C THR A 26 9.95 -9.74 -10.98
N ARG A 27 8.93 -9.65 -11.85
CA ARG A 27 9.08 -9.81 -13.31
C ARG A 27 10.03 -8.78 -13.92
N SER A 28 10.18 -7.62 -13.28
CA SER A 28 11.12 -6.56 -13.68
C SER A 28 12.53 -6.75 -13.11
N GLY A 29 12.80 -7.88 -12.46
CA GLY A 29 14.12 -8.27 -11.96
C GLY A 29 14.45 -7.80 -10.53
N TYR A 30 13.46 -7.36 -9.75
CA TYR A 30 13.67 -7.00 -8.35
C TYR A 30 13.40 -8.20 -7.43
N ALA A 31 14.25 -8.40 -6.43
CA ALA A 31 13.92 -9.20 -5.26
C ALA A 31 13.32 -8.28 -4.19
N LEU A 32 12.21 -8.69 -3.55
CA LEU A 32 11.51 -7.86 -2.57
C LEU A 32 11.46 -8.52 -1.20
N LYS A 33 11.77 -7.77 -0.15
CA LYS A 33 11.66 -8.18 1.25
C LYS A 33 10.90 -7.13 2.05
N ARG A 34 9.79 -7.53 2.66
CA ARG A 34 8.97 -6.61 3.46
C ARG A 34 9.73 -6.17 4.71
N GLN A 35 9.71 -4.88 5.02
CA GLN A 35 10.28 -4.37 6.28
C GLN A 35 9.21 -4.34 7.38
N PRO A 36 9.36 -5.11 8.48
CA PRO A 36 8.44 -5.06 9.61
C PRO A 36 8.56 -3.74 10.40
N GLY A 37 7.51 -3.37 11.13
CA GLY A 37 7.59 -2.33 12.18
C GLY A 37 7.36 -0.88 11.77
N ARG A 38 7.02 -0.57 10.51
CA ARG A 38 6.68 0.82 10.07
C ARG A 38 5.17 1.12 9.94
N GLY A 39 4.31 0.52 10.76
CA GLY A 39 2.86 0.80 10.78
C GLY A 39 2.13 0.41 9.49
N LEU A 40 1.08 1.17 9.08
CA LEU A 40 0.35 0.99 7.80
C LEU A 40 1.21 1.23 6.54
N SER A 41 2.49 1.52 6.71
CA SER A 41 3.42 1.79 5.63
C SER A 41 3.84 0.48 4.98
N ASN A 42 3.48 0.29 3.71
CA ASN A 42 3.87 -0.87 2.93
C ASN A 42 5.27 -0.65 2.34
N THR A 43 6.29 -0.60 3.20
CA THR A 43 7.69 -0.38 2.81
C THR A 43 8.43 -1.70 2.61
N TRP A 44 9.18 -1.79 1.52
CA TRP A 44 9.91 -2.97 1.09
C TRP A 44 11.37 -2.61 0.84
N GLU A 45 12.28 -3.49 1.22
CA GLU A 45 13.61 -3.51 0.65
C GLU A 45 13.50 -4.18 -0.72
N VAL A 46 14.03 -3.53 -1.76
CA VAL A 46 14.04 -4.03 -3.13
C VAL A 46 15.49 -4.08 -3.63
N THR A 47 15.89 -5.23 -4.12
CA THR A 47 17.26 -5.48 -4.57
C THR A 47 17.28 -5.83 -6.04
N LYS A 48 18.12 -5.13 -6.82
CA LYS A 48 18.35 -5.43 -8.24
C LYS A 48 19.82 -5.14 -8.57
N ASP A 49 20.44 -6.06 -9.31
CA ASP A 49 21.84 -5.95 -9.74
C ASP A 49 22.84 -5.70 -8.58
N GLY A 50 22.56 -6.26 -7.40
CA GLY A 50 23.37 -6.09 -6.19
C GLY A 50 23.14 -4.78 -5.42
N GLU A 51 22.29 -3.88 -5.92
CA GLU A 51 21.91 -2.63 -5.25
C GLU A 51 20.61 -2.82 -4.47
N ALA A 52 20.64 -2.52 -3.17
CA ALA A 52 19.46 -2.54 -2.30
C ALA A 52 18.90 -1.12 -2.13
N LYS A 53 17.59 -0.98 -2.34
CA LYS A 53 16.81 0.27 -2.24
C LYS A 53 15.60 0.06 -1.35
N ILE A 54 14.99 1.15 -0.92
CA ILE A 54 13.73 1.15 -0.20
C ILE A 54 12.60 1.56 -1.15
N ALA A 55 11.60 0.70 -1.31
CA ALA A 55 10.39 1.00 -2.06
C ALA A 55 9.21 1.25 -1.12
N SER A 56 8.43 2.30 -1.40
CA SER A 56 7.11 2.52 -0.80
C SER A 56 6.03 2.00 -1.75
N VAL A 57 5.25 1.01 -1.30
CA VAL A 57 4.19 0.41 -2.12
C VAL A 57 2.87 1.13 -1.89
N ARG A 58 2.23 1.55 -2.99
CA ARG A 58 0.88 2.12 -3.01
C ARG A 58 -0.04 1.28 -3.87
N THR A 59 -1.28 1.18 -3.45
CA THR A 59 -2.35 0.56 -4.23
C THR A 59 -3.45 1.59 -4.42
N THR A 60 -4.07 1.61 -5.59
CA THR A 60 -5.15 2.54 -5.88
C THR A 60 -6.21 1.94 -6.81
N ARG A 61 -7.47 2.27 -6.52
CA ARG A 61 -8.64 1.92 -7.34
C ARG A 61 -9.27 3.13 -8.02
N ASP A 62 -8.83 4.34 -7.65
CA ASP A 62 -9.29 5.61 -8.22
C ASP A 62 -8.20 6.32 -9.02
N ARG A 63 -7.01 5.69 -9.12
CA ARG A 63 -5.80 6.21 -9.78
C ARG A 63 -5.22 7.44 -9.09
N TYR A 64 -5.51 7.64 -7.81
CA TYR A 64 -4.81 8.58 -6.93
C TYR A 64 -3.92 7.85 -5.93
N ILE A 65 -2.72 8.39 -5.71
CA ILE A 65 -1.81 7.93 -4.65
C ILE A 65 -1.66 9.01 -3.59
N ALA A 66 -1.45 8.60 -2.34
CA ALA A 66 -1.32 9.53 -1.23
C ALA A 66 -0.05 9.35 -0.40
N PHE A 67 0.49 10.48 0.02
CA PHE A 67 1.49 10.59 1.07
C PHE A 67 1.06 11.71 2.04
N PRO A 68 0.99 11.45 3.35
CA PRO A 68 0.70 12.50 4.31
C PRO A 68 1.85 13.51 4.41
N PRO A 69 1.57 14.82 4.39
CA PRO A 69 2.58 15.82 4.67
C PRO A 69 2.95 15.79 6.15
N LEU A 70 4.17 16.24 6.42
CA LEU A 70 4.76 16.42 7.73
C LEU A 70 5.44 17.80 7.75
N GLU A 71 5.45 18.42 8.92
CA GLU A 71 6.15 19.68 9.17
C GLU A 71 5.68 20.80 8.22
N GLY A 72 4.38 20.83 7.92
CA GLY A 72 3.80 21.81 6.99
C GLY A 72 4.23 21.59 5.55
N GLY A 73 4.23 20.34 5.08
CA GLY A 73 4.54 19.99 3.69
C GLY A 73 6.03 20.03 3.34
N LYS A 74 6.92 20.18 4.33
CA LYS A 74 8.39 20.10 4.11
C LYS A 74 8.90 18.67 3.97
N ARG A 75 8.07 17.71 4.37
CA ARG A 75 8.40 16.30 4.47
C ARG A 75 7.20 15.44 4.15
N TRP A 76 7.43 14.23 3.66
CA TRP A 76 6.39 13.30 3.26
C TRP A 76 6.51 11.96 3.98
N LYS A 77 5.50 11.64 4.78
CA LYS A 77 5.47 10.41 5.59
C LYS A 77 5.60 9.20 4.69
N THR A 78 6.63 8.36 4.89
CA THR A 78 6.97 7.14 4.11
C THR A 78 7.48 7.35 2.69
N LEU A 79 7.56 8.59 2.21
CA LEU A 79 8.16 8.92 0.92
C LEU A 79 9.59 9.42 1.08
N ASP A 80 9.89 10.24 2.08
CA ASP A 80 11.24 10.77 2.31
C ASP A 80 12.29 9.70 2.57
N GLY A 81 11.87 8.54 3.11
CA GLY A 81 12.74 7.41 3.39
C GLY A 81 12.71 6.33 2.33
N ALA A 82 12.12 6.60 1.16
CA ALA A 82 12.04 5.68 0.03
C ALA A 82 12.92 6.20 -1.12
N ASP A 83 13.51 5.27 -1.86
CA ASP A 83 14.23 5.52 -3.10
C ASP A 83 13.31 5.32 -4.31
N LEU A 84 12.31 4.44 -4.16
CA LEU A 84 11.36 4.07 -5.20
C LEU A 84 9.92 4.10 -4.67
N VAL A 85 8.97 4.36 -5.55
CA VAL A 85 7.54 4.23 -5.29
C VAL A 85 6.96 3.22 -6.28
N LEU A 86 6.49 2.09 -5.76
CA LEU A 86 5.87 1.03 -6.54
C LEU A 86 4.36 1.15 -6.40
N VAL A 87 3.66 1.33 -7.51
CA VAL A 87 2.22 1.59 -7.50
C VAL A 87 1.49 0.55 -8.32
N SER A 88 0.51 -0.12 -7.74
CA SER A 88 -0.50 -0.86 -8.51
C SER A 88 -1.78 -0.06 -8.60
N ALA A 89 -2.27 0.13 -9.81
CA ALA A 89 -3.46 0.90 -10.11
C ALA A 89 -4.37 0.13 -11.06
N VAL A 90 -5.67 0.21 -10.83
CA VAL A 90 -6.64 -0.29 -11.82
C VAL A 90 -6.58 0.52 -13.10
N ASP A 91 -6.82 -0.12 -14.24
CA ASP A 91 -6.88 0.55 -15.54
C ASP A 91 -8.07 1.52 -15.65
N ASP A 92 -9.24 1.13 -15.15
CA ASP A 92 -10.46 1.95 -15.13
C ASP A 92 -11.12 1.91 -13.73
N PRO A 93 -11.27 3.07 -13.05
CA PRO A 93 -11.93 3.13 -11.73
C PRO A 93 -13.41 2.68 -11.72
N ALA A 94 -14.14 2.92 -12.82
CA ALA A 94 -15.54 2.57 -12.94
C ALA A 94 -15.73 1.08 -13.23
N ASN A 95 -14.93 0.53 -14.14
CA ASN A 95 -15.00 -0.87 -14.57
C ASN A 95 -13.62 -1.52 -14.68
N PRO A 96 -12.94 -1.80 -13.55
CA PRO A 96 -11.57 -2.29 -13.56
C PRO A 96 -11.51 -3.68 -14.19
N GLN A 97 -10.64 -3.86 -15.18
CA GLN A 97 -10.37 -5.15 -15.83
C GLN A 97 -8.93 -5.60 -15.64
N ASN A 98 -8.02 -4.63 -15.51
CA ASN A 98 -6.59 -4.86 -15.39
C ASN A 98 -6.01 -4.07 -14.22
N VAL A 99 -4.86 -4.52 -13.75
CA VAL A 99 -4.00 -3.81 -12.80
C VAL A 99 -2.69 -3.51 -13.50
N ASP A 100 -2.40 -2.22 -13.65
CA ASP A 100 -1.12 -1.72 -14.11
C ASP A 100 -0.19 -1.51 -12.92
N VAL A 101 1.07 -1.89 -13.08
CA VAL A 101 2.11 -1.69 -12.07
C VAL A 101 3.12 -0.69 -12.59
N TYR A 102 3.36 0.35 -11.81
CA TYR A 102 4.28 1.43 -12.11
C TYR A 102 5.41 1.47 -11.09
N LEU A 103 6.60 1.89 -11.53
CA LEU A 103 7.75 2.09 -10.68
C LEU A 103 8.32 3.48 -10.92
N PHE A 104 8.27 4.34 -9.90
CA PHE A 104 8.70 5.72 -9.98
C PHE A 104 9.92 5.98 -9.09
N PRO A 105 10.88 6.82 -9.53
CA PRO A 105 11.87 7.40 -8.62
C PRO A 105 11.18 8.23 -7.53
N ALA A 106 11.55 8.03 -6.26
CA ALA A 106 10.88 8.69 -5.15
C ALA A 106 11.15 10.20 -5.09
N ASP A 107 12.28 10.67 -5.61
CA ASP A 107 12.58 12.10 -5.77
C ASP A 107 11.64 12.79 -6.75
N VAL A 108 11.31 12.15 -7.87
CA VAL A 108 10.32 12.64 -8.83
C VAL A 108 8.94 12.71 -8.19
N VAL A 109 8.54 11.66 -7.45
CA VAL A 109 7.25 11.68 -6.72
C VAL A 109 7.24 12.81 -5.69
N ARG A 110 8.33 13.04 -4.94
CA ARG A 110 8.43 14.17 -4.00
C ARG A 110 8.22 15.51 -4.70
N GLN A 111 8.87 15.75 -5.84
CA GLN A 111 8.69 17.00 -6.59
C GLN A 111 7.22 17.23 -7.00
N ARG A 112 6.52 16.17 -7.41
CA ARG A 112 5.08 16.25 -7.75
C ARG A 112 4.22 16.60 -6.54
N PHE A 113 4.52 16.00 -5.39
CA PHE A 113 3.85 16.31 -4.13
C PHE A 113 4.16 17.72 -3.63
N ASP A 114 5.40 18.17 -3.72
CA ASP A 114 5.81 19.53 -3.37
C ASP A 114 5.08 20.57 -4.22
N ALA A 115 4.99 20.34 -5.54
CA ALA A 115 4.25 21.21 -6.46
C ALA A 115 2.74 21.26 -6.13
N SER A 116 2.13 20.10 -5.86
CA SER A 116 0.72 20.01 -5.47
C SER A 116 0.45 20.71 -4.13
N TYR A 117 1.37 20.58 -3.16
CA TYR A 117 1.26 21.25 -1.86
C TYR A 117 1.30 22.76 -2.05
N ALA A 118 2.31 23.27 -2.77
CA ALA A 118 2.48 24.69 -3.04
C ALA A 118 1.24 25.29 -3.71
N ALA A 119 0.71 24.64 -4.75
CA ALA A 119 -0.48 25.11 -5.47
C ALA A 119 -1.71 25.18 -4.56
N ARG A 120 -1.90 24.20 -3.66
CA ARG A 120 -3.00 24.19 -2.70
C ARG A 120 -2.89 25.33 -1.69
N ILE A 121 -1.70 25.57 -1.16
CA ILE A 121 -1.46 26.69 -0.24
C ILE A 121 -1.69 28.03 -0.92
N GLU A 122 -1.21 28.20 -2.16
CA GLU A 122 -1.43 29.41 -2.96
C GLU A 122 -2.93 29.70 -3.18
N HIS A 123 -3.73 28.66 -3.36
CA HIS A 123 -5.20 28.76 -3.52
C HIS A 123 -5.97 28.79 -2.19
N GLY A 124 -5.28 28.97 -1.06
CA GLY A 124 -5.90 29.11 0.26
C GLY A 124 -6.48 27.82 0.85
N HIS A 125 -6.08 26.65 0.34
CA HIS A 125 -6.48 25.37 0.92
C HIS A 125 -5.71 25.08 2.21
N THR A 126 -6.38 24.47 3.18
CA THR A 126 -5.73 23.96 4.39
C THR A 126 -5.30 22.51 4.19
N VAL A 127 -3.99 22.28 4.09
CA VAL A 127 -3.41 20.93 4.07
C VAL A 127 -2.92 20.57 5.46
N ARG A 128 -3.46 19.49 6.04
CA ARG A 128 -3.15 19.06 7.41
C ARG A 128 -2.06 18.00 7.44
N ASP A 129 -1.07 18.18 8.31
CA ASP A 129 -0.07 17.15 8.59
C ASP A 129 -0.73 15.85 9.04
N ASN A 130 -0.09 14.73 8.72
CA ASN A 130 -0.56 13.36 9.00
C ASN A 130 -1.92 12.98 8.37
N PHE A 131 -2.51 13.84 7.54
CA PHE A 131 -3.65 13.50 6.70
C PHE A 131 -3.19 13.22 5.28
N GLY A 132 -3.81 12.26 4.58
CA GLY A 132 -3.46 11.97 3.20
C GLY A 132 -3.51 13.23 2.34
N MET A 133 -2.54 13.37 1.46
CA MET A 133 -2.63 14.30 0.34
C MET A 133 -2.52 13.44 -0.91
N TRP A 134 -3.46 13.60 -1.85
CA TRP A 134 -3.54 12.76 -3.04
C TRP A 134 -3.03 13.50 -4.26
N ILE A 135 -2.32 12.80 -5.15
CA ILE A 135 -2.05 13.23 -6.52
C ILE A 135 -2.55 12.15 -7.50
N MET A 136 -3.02 12.58 -8.66
CA MET A 136 -3.50 11.68 -9.71
C MET A 136 -2.31 11.08 -10.48
N LEU A 137 -2.41 9.81 -10.85
CA LEU A 137 -1.42 9.17 -11.73
C LEU A 137 -1.53 9.66 -13.17
N ASP A 138 -2.75 9.85 -13.65
CA ASP A 138 -3.06 10.33 -15.00
C ASP A 138 -2.87 11.83 -15.14
N VAL A 139 -2.97 12.35 -16.36
CA VAL A 139 -2.95 13.78 -16.64
C VAL A 139 -4.19 14.44 -16.06
N GLY A 140 -3.97 15.42 -15.18
CA GLY A 140 -4.99 16.33 -14.70
C GLY A 140 -4.91 17.70 -15.37
N ASP A 141 -5.81 18.58 -14.98
CA ASP A 141 -5.88 19.99 -15.33
C ASP A 141 -4.97 20.81 -14.39
N ASP A 142 -3.94 21.45 -14.93
CA ASP A 142 -2.98 22.23 -14.15
C ASP A 142 -3.56 23.54 -13.58
N GLN A 143 -4.74 23.96 -14.06
CA GLN A 143 -5.49 25.09 -13.50
C GLN A 143 -6.22 24.72 -12.21
N ILE A 144 -6.35 23.42 -11.91
CA ILE A 144 -7.00 22.93 -10.69
C ILE A 144 -5.90 22.62 -9.67
N ALA A 145 -5.84 23.40 -8.59
CA ALA A 145 -4.80 23.28 -7.55
C ALA A 145 -4.64 21.86 -6.97
N SER A 146 -5.71 21.07 -6.89
CA SER A 146 -5.65 19.68 -6.41
C SER A 146 -5.04 18.70 -7.43
N GLN A 147 -4.97 19.07 -8.71
CA GLN A 147 -4.48 18.26 -9.82
C GLN A 147 -3.07 18.66 -10.30
N VAL A 148 -2.51 19.77 -9.79
CA VAL A 148 -1.08 20.08 -9.95
C VAL A 148 -0.24 18.92 -9.41
N GLY A 149 0.81 18.54 -10.16
CA GLY A 149 1.67 17.39 -9.85
C GLY A 149 1.14 16.05 -10.38
N SER A 150 0.05 16.05 -11.14
CA SER A 150 -0.47 14.86 -11.82
C SER A 150 0.41 14.41 -13.01
N GLY A 151 0.05 13.28 -13.63
CA GLY A 151 0.66 12.81 -14.88
C GLY A 151 1.86 11.87 -14.73
N LEU A 152 2.12 11.31 -13.54
CA LEU A 152 3.21 10.35 -13.33
C LEU A 152 3.18 9.17 -14.30
N ALA A 153 1.99 8.65 -14.63
CA ALA A 153 1.82 7.49 -15.50
C ALA A 153 2.10 7.79 -16.98
N VAL A 154 2.17 9.07 -17.39
CA VAL A 154 2.55 9.45 -18.75
C VAL A 154 4.06 9.42 -18.93
N ASP A 155 4.80 9.93 -17.94
CA ASP A 155 6.26 10.00 -18.00
C ASP A 155 6.91 8.63 -17.74
N TYR A 156 6.24 7.77 -16.97
CA TYR A 156 6.73 6.45 -16.57
C TYR A 156 5.69 5.39 -16.91
N PRO A 157 5.86 4.67 -18.04
CA PRO A 157 4.92 3.62 -18.43
C PRO A 157 4.91 2.47 -17.41
N ALA A 158 3.81 1.72 -17.39
CA ALA A 158 3.68 0.54 -16.54
C ALA A 158 4.79 -0.48 -16.85
N ILE A 159 5.41 -1.02 -15.80
CA ILE A 159 6.42 -2.08 -15.89
C ILE A 159 5.77 -3.47 -16.02
N ALA A 160 4.51 -3.60 -15.64
CA ALA A 160 3.72 -4.80 -15.81
C ALA A 160 2.22 -4.47 -15.89
N ARG A 161 1.45 -5.36 -16.52
CA ARG A 161 -0.01 -5.32 -16.57
C ARG A 161 -0.54 -6.72 -16.37
N PHE A 162 -1.52 -6.85 -15.48
CA PHE A 162 -2.16 -8.12 -15.13
C PHE A 162 -3.66 -7.99 -15.32
N SER A 163 -4.30 -9.03 -15.86
CA SER A 163 -5.76 -9.11 -15.80
C SER A 163 -6.19 -9.45 -14.36
N ILE A 164 -7.38 -9.00 -13.94
CA ILE A 164 -7.91 -9.38 -12.63
C ILE A 164 -8.08 -10.91 -12.54
N ASP A 165 -8.45 -11.57 -13.64
CA ASP A 165 -8.56 -13.03 -13.71
C ASP A 165 -7.23 -13.74 -13.45
N GLU A 166 -6.13 -13.25 -14.04
CA GLU A 166 -4.77 -13.77 -13.77
C GLU A 166 -4.42 -13.64 -12.29
N LEU A 167 -4.71 -12.49 -11.68
CA LEU A 167 -4.39 -12.23 -10.29
C LEU A 167 -5.24 -13.05 -9.33
N GLU A 168 -6.52 -13.28 -9.63
CA GLU A 168 -7.39 -14.16 -8.84
C GLU A 168 -6.96 -15.62 -8.94
N GLY A 169 -6.61 -16.09 -10.14
CA GLY A 169 -6.09 -17.44 -10.35
C GLY A 169 -4.74 -17.66 -9.65
N ALA A 170 -3.87 -16.65 -9.65
CA ALA A 170 -2.59 -16.68 -8.95
C ALA A 170 -2.76 -16.55 -7.43
N ALA A 171 -3.76 -15.83 -6.92
CA ALA A 171 -4.02 -15.68 -5.50
C ALA A 171 -4.43 -17.00 -4.79
N VAL A 172 -4.77 -18.05 -5.55
CA VAL A 172 -5.01 -19.42 -5.03
C VAL A 172 -3.71 -20.21 -4.85
N ALA A 173 -2.61 -19.77 -5.45
CA ALA A 173 -1.28 -20.30 -5.17
C ALA A 173 -0.53 -19.26 -4.32
N PRO A 174 -0.37 -19.44 -3.00
CA PRO A 174 0.63 -18.67 -2.29
C PRO A 174 1.97 -19.07 -2.90
N ALA A 175 2.50 -18.23 -3.79
CA ALA A 175 3.92 -18.18 -4.06
C ALA A 175 4.56 -17.97 -2.70
N SER A 176 5.14 -19.05 -2.19
CA SER A 176 5.95 -19.14 -1.01
C SER A 176 6.97 -18.01 -1.00
N VAL A 177 6.61 -16.91 -0.34
CA VAL A 177 7.60 -15.99 0.20
C VAL A 177 8.27 -16.83 1.29
N THR A 178 9.48 -17.30 1.01
CA THR A 178 10.26 -18.18 1.89
C THR A 178 10.29 -17.68 3.32
N GLU A 179 9.37 -18.21 4.12
CA GLU A 179 9.43 -18.27 5.56
C GLU A 179 10.29 -19.51 5.88
N ALA A 180 11.61 -19.33 5.80
CA ALA A 180 12.55 -20.36 6.23
C ALA A 180 12.85 -20.17 7.72
N ALA A 181 11.96 -20.69 8.56
CA ALA A 181 12.32 -21.30 9.85
C ALA A 181 11.14 -22.16 10.32
N ALA A 182 11.29 -23.46 10.03
CA ALA A 182 10.53 -24.62 10.50
C ALA A 182 9.66 -24.43 11.76
N LEU A 183 8.43 -24.94 11.69
CA LEU A 183 7.91 -26.05 12.52
C LEU A 183 6.51 -26.43 12.01
N GLU A 184 6.37 -27.70 11.57
CA GLU A 184 5.08 -28.42 11.52
C GLU A 184 5.14 -29.58 12.53
N PRO A 185 4.01 -30.20 12.93
CA PRO A 185 2.61 -29.88 12.61
C PRO A 185 1.73 -29.71 13.86
N GLU A 186 0.48 -29.24 13.71
CA GLU A 186 -0.73 -30.01 14.06
C GLU A 186 -1.98 -29.24 13.58
N ASP A 187 -2.84 -29.96 12.87
CA ASP A 187 -4.19 -29.58 12.50
C ASP A 187 -4.98 -29.03 13.70
N THR A 188 -5.62 -27.87 13.54
CA THR A 188 -6.99 -27.70 14.04
C THR A 188 -7.78 -26.77 13.12
N ASP A 189 -8.94 -27.29 12.73
CA ASP A 189 -10.06 -26.71 12.01
C ASP A 189 -10.18 -25.18 12.03
N GLY A 190 -10.56 -24.66 10.86
CA GLY A 190 -11.16 -23.36 10.70
C GLY A 190 -12.44 -23.22 11.51
N ALA A 191 -12.30 -22.69 12.72
CA ALA A 191 -13.36 -22.02 13.43
C ALA A 191 -12.83 -20.63 13.82
N SER A 192 -13.44 -19.56 13.29
CA SER A 192 -13.26 -18.25 13.89
C SER A 192 -13.72 -18.35 15.36
N PRO A 193 -12.87 -18.02 16.34
CA PRO A 193 -13.28 -18.07 17.74
C PRO A 193 -14.47 -17.14 17.93
N ALA A 194 -15.61 -17.71 18.34
CA ALA A 194 -16.78 -16.94 18.73
C ALA A 194 -16.47 -16.30 20.08
N PHE A 195 -15.95 -15.07 20.05
CA PHE A 195 -15.71 -14.30 21.26
C PHE A 195 -17.04 -13.89 21.90
N THR A 196 -17.21 -14.18 23.18
CA THR A 196 -18.42 -13.86 23.93
C THR A 196 -18.26 -12.59 24.76
N THR A 197 -17.03 -12.12 24.96
CA THR A 197 -16.73 -10.93 25.74
C THR A 197 -15.69 -10.03 25.09
N VAL A 198 -15.75 -8.72 25.40
CA VAL A 198 -14.73 -7.74 24.96
C VAL A 198 -13.35 -8.06 25.51
N ALA A 199 -13.27 -8.66 26.70
CA ALA A 199 -12.01 -9.09 27.30
C ALA A 199 -11.33 -10.20 26.48
N GLU A 200 -12.09 -11.17 25.97
CA GLU A 200 -11.57 -12.22 25.07
C GLU A 200 -11.07 -11.64 23.75
N VAL A 201 -11.80 -10.69 23.17
CA VAL A 201 -11.37 -9.98 21.95
C VAL A 201 -10.05 -9.27 22.20
N LEU A 202 -9.92 -8.56 23.32
CA LEU A 202 -8.70 -7.83 23.66
C LEU A 202 -7.53 -8.79 23.95
N ALA A 203 -7.77 -9.90 24.64
CA ALA A 203 -6.73 -10.90 24.94
C ALA A 203 -6.23 -11.62 23.66
N SER A 204 -7.16 -12.00 22.77
CA SER A 204 -6.81 -12.58 21.47
C SER A 204 -6.06 -11.57 20.60
N SER A 205 -6.51 -10.31 20.57
CA SER A 205 -5.84 -9.24 19.83
C SER A 205 -4.43 -8.97 20.34
N ARG A 206 -4.21 -8.96 21.67
CA ARG A 206 -2.85 -8.81 22.23
C ARG A 206 -1.95 -9.99 21.86
N SER A 207 -2.49 -11.21 21.90
CA SER A 207 -1.77 -12.43 21.54
C SER A 207 -1.33 -12.41 20.08
N GLU A 208 -2.24 -12.02 19.19
CA GLU A 208 -1.92 -11.90 17.77
C GLU A 208 -0.93 -10.75 17.49
N ILE A 209 -1.07 -9.62 18.17
CA ILE A 209 -0.11 -8.51 18.04
C ILE A 209 1.26 -8.91 18.58
N ALA A 210 1.35 -9.64 19.70
CA ALA A 210 2.61 -10.15 20.24
C ALA A 210 3.29 -11.08 19.23
N ARG A 211 2.52 -12.00 18.63
CA ARG A 211 3.00 -12.90 17.57
C ARG A 211 3.51 -12.14 16.36
N LEU A 212 2.77 -11.14 15.90
CA LEU A 212 3.10 -10.36 14.70
C LEU A 212 4.28 -9.39 14.91
N THR A 213 4.50 -8.93 16.14
CA THR A 213 5.51 -7.89 16.46
C THR A 213 6.75 -8.44 17.18
N GLY A 214 6.70 -9.66 17.70
CA GLY A 214 7.73 -10.25 18.55
C GLY A 214 7.87 -9.59 19.92
N MET A 215 6.94 -8.72 20.30
CA MET A 215 6.94 -8.04 21.60
C MET A 215 6.30 -8.91 22.69
N PRO A 216 6.76 -8.83 23.95
CA PRO A 216 6.12 -9.52 25.06
C PRO A 216 4.73 -8.93 25.34
N LEU A 217 3.77 -9.78 25.72
CA LEU A 217 2.38 -9.39 25.98
C LEU A 217 2.24 -8.24 26.98
N GLU A 218 3.10 -8.25 27.99
CA GLU A 218 3.22 -7.22 29.05
C GLU A 218 3.45 -5.81 28.49
N ALA A 219 4.11 -5.70 27.33
CA ALA A 219 4.46 -4.44 26.69
C ALA A 219 3.37 -3.89 25.75
N ILE A 220 2.27 -4.65 25.55
CA ILE A 220 1.22 -4.31 24.59
C ILE A 220 -0.02 -3.81 25.34
N LYS A 221 -0.32 -2.52 25.20
CA LYS A 221 -1.55 -1.89 25.71
C LYS A 221 -2.51 -1.61 24.55
N LEU A 222 -3.76 -2.02 24.71
CA LEU A 222 -4.83 -1.80 23.74
C LEU A 222 -5.94 -0.99 24.40
N ASP A 223 -6.28 0.14 23.79
CA ASP A 223 -7.44 0.95 24.14
C ASP A 223 -8.51 0.78 23.05
N LEU A 224 -9.69 0.31 23.45
CA LEU A 224 -10.83 0.14 22.56
C LEU A 224 -11.76 1.36 22.68
N LYS A 225 -11.97 2.07 21.57
CA LYS A 225 -12.96 3.14 21.47
C LYS A 225 -14.14 2.65 20.64
N ILE A 226 -15.34 2.73 21.19
CA ILE A 226 -16.59 2.44 20.49
C ILE A 226 -17.33 3.77 20.33
N GLU A 227 -17.59 4.16 19.09
CA GLU A 227 -18.43 5.32 18.75
C GLU A 227 -19.76 4.82 18.21
N ALA A 228 -20.86 5.42 18.67
CA ALA A 228 -22.24 5.07 18.31
C ALA A 228 -22.80 6.04 17.27
#